data_AF-A0AAV3RKG9-F1
#
_entry.id   AF-A0AAV3RKG9-F1
#
_cell.length_a   1.000
_cell.length_b   1.000
_cell.length_c   1.000
_cell.angle_alpha   90.00
_cell.angle_beta   90.00
_cell.angle_gamma   90.00
#
_symmetry.space_group_name_H-M   'P 1'
#
loop_
_entity.id
_entity.type
_entity.pdbx_description
1 polymer ?
#
loop_
_entity_poly.entity_id
_entity_poly.type
_entity_poly.pdbx_seq_one_letter_code
_entity_poly.pdbx_strand_id
1 'polypeptide(L)'
;MASGMVEKYGDCLRKAQFFIKESQVKENPKGDYTRMYHHFTKGSWTFSDHDQGWVVSDCTAEALKCSLIMSQMSPGIVGETATDERLYDAVNVLLYLQVRCISKYNYL
;
A
#
# COMPACT_ATOMS: atom_id res chain seq x y z
N MET A 1 -18.46 24.21 4.76
CA MET A 1 -17.87 23.97 3.43
C MET A 1 -17.77 25.32 2.74
N ALA A 2 -16.58 25.91 2.65
CA ALA A 2 -16.41 27.31 2.24
C ALA A 2 -15.53 27.51 0.99
N SER A 3 -14.88 26.47 0.49
CA SER A 3 -13.90 26.58 -0.61
C SER A 3 -14.35 25.99 -1.95
N GLY A 4 -15.50 25.29 -2.03
CA GLY A 4 -15.96 24.64 -3.27
C GLY A 4 -15.08 23.47 -3.76
N MET A 5 -14.11 23.04 -2.94
CA MET A 5 -13.09 22.06 -3.35
C MET A 5 -13.63 20.63 -3.41
N VAL A 6 -14.62 20.30 -2.58
CA VAL A 6 -15.24 18.98 -2.55
C VAL A 6 -16.05 18.75 -3.81
N GLU A 7 -16.78 19.77 -4.27
CA GLU A 7 -17.55 19.75 -5.51
C GLU A 7 -16.64 19.62 -6.73
N LYS A 8 -15.46 20.26 -6.68
CA LYS A 8 -14.49 20.22 -7.79
C LYS A 8 -13.70 18.91 -7.87
N TYR A 9 -13.31 18.33 -6.74
CA TYR A 9 -12.35 17.22 -6.70
C TYR A 9 -12.88 15.93 -6.05
N GLY A 10 -14.06 15.94 -5.45
CA GLY A 10 -14.62 14.79 -4.73
C GLY A 10 -14.70 13.53 -5.58
N ASP A 11 -15.15 13.64 -6.83
CA ASP A 11 -15.21 12.51 -7.76
C ASP A 11 -13.82 11.97 -8.13
N CYS A 12 -12.81 12.84 -8.23
CA CYS A 12 -11.43 12.43 -8.47
C CYS A 12 -10.88 11.67 -7.25
N LEU A 13 -11.08 12.20 -6.05
CA LEU A 13 -10.65 11.55 -4.81
C LEU A 13 -11.33 10.20 -4.61
N ARG A 14 -12.62 10.08 -4.93
CA ARG A 14 -13.36 8.81 -4.87
C ARG A 14 -12.77 7.76 -5.81
N LYS A 15 -12.46 8.15 -7.06
CA LYS A 15 -11.81 7.25 -8.03
C LYS A 15 -10.40 6.86 -7.59
N ALA A 16 -9.63 7.81 -7.04
CA ALA A 16 -8.30 7.55 -6.53
C ALA A 16 -8.33 6.58 -5.33
N GLN A 17 -9.23 6.78 -4.38
CA GLN A 17 -9.43 5.89 -3.24
C GLN A 17 -9.81 4.48 -3.69
N PHE A 18 -10.75 4.36 -4.64
CA PHE A 18 -11.13 3.09 -5.24
C PHE A 18 -9.92 2.40 -5.89
N PHE A 19 -9.13 3.13 -6.69
CA PHE A 19 -7.96 2.59 -7.35
C PHE A 19 -6.90 2.11 -6.36
N ILE A 20 -6.56 2.90 -5.34
CA ILE A 20 -5.59 2.52 -4.31
C ILE A 20 -6.10 1.27 -3.57
N LYS A 21 -7.38 1.23 -3.20
CA LYS A 21 -8.00 0.09 -2.54
C LYS A 21 -7.97 -1.16 -3.42
N GLU A 22 -8.28 -1.09 -4.71
CA GLU A 22 -8.33 -2.29 -5.55
C GLU A 22 -6.96 -2.77 -6.03
N SER A 23 -5.97 -1.88 -6.10
CA SER A 23 -4.61 -2.21 -6.58
C SER A 23 -3.73 -2.90 -5.53
N GLN A 24 -4.15 -2.97 -4.27
CA GLN A 24 -3.37 -3.68 -3.26
C GLN A 24 -3.33 -5.19 -3.54
N VAL A 25 -2.18 -5.80 -3.33
CA VAL A 25 -2.00 -7.24 -3.45
C VAL A 25 -2.74 -8.00 -2.36
N LYS A 26 -3.75 -8.78 -2.75
CA LYS A 26 -4.64 -9.52 -1.83
C LYS A 26 -4.08 -10.88 -1.42
N GLU A 27 -3.25 -11.48 -2.27
CA GLU A 27 -2.73 -12.84 -2.11
C GLU A 27 -1.24 -12.91 -2.44
N ASN A 28 -0.53 -13.85 -1.81
CA ASN A 28 0.87 -14.15 -2.15
C ASN A 28 0.96 -14.87 -3.51
N PRO A 29 2.15 -14.89 -4.14
CA PRO A 29 2.34 -15.65 -5.37
C PRO A 29 2.06 -17.14 -5.13
N LYS A 30 1.51 -17.82 -6.15
CA LYS A 30 1.18 -19.24 -6.05
C LYS A 30 2.44 -20.10 -5.95
N GLY A 31 2.31 -21.24 -5.28
CA GLY A 31 3.41 -22.20 -5.10
C GLY A 31 4.39 -21.78 -4.00
N ASP A 32 5.58 -22.38 -4.01
CA ASP A 32 6.63 -22.06 -3.04
C ASP A 32 7.47 -20.86 -3.53
N TYR A 33 6.91 -19.66 -3.35
CA TYR A 33 7.53 -18.41 -3.77
C TYR A 33 8.88 -18.15 -3.07
N THR A 34 9.07 -18.69 -1.86
CA THR A 34 10.34 -18.60 -1.13
C THR A 34 11.45 -19.36 -1.87
N ARG A 35 11.16 -20.58 -2.36
CA ARG A 35 12.10 -21.35 -3.19
C ARG A 35 12.36 -20.73 -4.55
N MET A 36 11.46 -19.87 -5.02
CA MET A 36 11.62 -19.06 -6.22
C MET A 36 12.34 -17.73 -5.97
N TYR A 37 12.88 -17.51 -4.77
CA TYR A 37 13.54 -16.27 -4.36
C TYR A 37 12.64 -15.02 -4.40
N HIS A 38 11.33 -15.22 -4.32
CA HIS A 38 10.37 -14.13 -4.15
C HIS A 38 10.15 -13.81 -2.68
N HIS A 39 9.91 -12.54 -2.41
CA HIS A 39 9.32 -12.10 -1.15
C HIS A 39 7.82 -12.37 -1.14
N PHE A 40 7.22 -12.43 0.05
CA PHE A 40 5.76 -12.38 0.15
C PHE A 40 5.28 -11.01 -0.30
N THR A 41 4.08 -10.95 -0.89
CA THR A 41 3.57 -9.75 -1.56
C THR A 41 2.20 -9.34 -1.04
N LYS A 42 1.48 -10.21 -0.33
CA LYS A 42 0.19 -9.88 0.29
C LYS A 42 0.32 -8.62 1.16
N GLY A 43 -0.53 -7.64 0.91
CA GLY A 43 -0.54 -6.34 1.58
C GLY A 43 0.23 -5.24 0.84
N SER A 44 1.04 -5.57 -0.17
CA SER A 44 1.86 -4.59 -0.87
C SER A 44 1.12 -3.83 -1.98
N TRP A 45 1.74 -2.74 -2.44
CA TRP A 45 1.46 -2.13 -3.73
C TRP A 45 2.70 -2.27 -4.63
N THR A 46 2.46 -2.67 -5.87
CA THR A 46 3.47 -2.74 -6.93
C THR A 46 3.64 -1.36 -7.58
N PHE A 47 4.62 -1.22 -8.49
CA PHE A 47 4.81 0.04 -9.22
C PHE A 47 3.73 0.29 -10.29
N SER A 48 3.26 -0.75 -10.97
CA SER A 48 2.34 -0.63 -12.11
C SER A 48 0.93 -1.09 -11.76
N ASP A 49 0.70 -2.40 -11.79
CA ASP A 49 -0.57 -3.02 -11.48
C ASP A 49 -0.39 -4.22 -10.55
N HIS A 50 -1.50 -4.68 -9.97
CA HIS A 50 -1.54 -5.81 -9.06
C HIS A 50 -0.92 -7.09 -9.65
N ASP A 51 -1.08 -7.32 -10.96
CA ASP A 51 -0.63 -8.52 -11.67
C ASP A 51 0.89 -8.58 -11.85
N GLN A 52 1.57 -7.42 -11.84
CA GLN A 52 3.03 -7.36 -11.79
C GLN A 52 3.56 -8.19 -10.60
N GLY A 53 2.84 -8.20 -9.47
CA GLY A 53 3.12 -9.08 -8.33
C GLY A 53 4.49 -8.87 -7.65
N TRP A 54 5.22 -7.80 -7.96
CA TRP A 54 6.51 -7.48 -7.35
C TRP A 54 6.34 -6.48 -6.22
N VAL A 55 6.72 -6.89 -5.01
CA VAL A 55 6.71 -6.00 -3.84
C VAL A 55 7.72 -4.88 -4.02
N VAL A 56 7.30 -3.64 -3.76
CA VAL A 56 8.18 -2.46 -3.74
C VAL A 56 7.90 -1.67 -2.47
N SER A 57 8.95 -1.37 -1.70
CA SER A 57 8.82 -0.76 -0.37
C SER A 57 8.29 0.67 -0.43
N ASP A 58 8.77 1.49 -1.36
CA ASP A 58 8.35 2.88 -1.51
C ASP A 58 6.89 3.00 -1.97
N CYS A 59 6.48 2.21 -2.96
CA CYS A 59 5.12 2.17 -3.47
C CYS A 59 4.15 1.71 -2.39
N THR A 60 4.53 0.70 -1.61
CA THR A 60 3.74 0.24 -0.46
C THR A 60 3.62 1.34 0.61
N ALA A 61 4.71 2.04 0.92
CA ALA A 61 4.71 3.11 1.91
C ALA A 61 3.86 4.32 1.47
N GLU A 62 3.97 4.75 0.21
CA GLU A 62 3.21 5.88 -0.32
C GLU A 62 1.72 5.54 -0.44
N ALA A 63 1.37 4.35 -0.94
CA ALA A 63 -0.02 3.92 -1.03
C ALA A 63 -0.68 3.74 0.36
N LEU A 64 0.07 3.22 1.34
CA LEU A 64 -0.37 3.16 2.74
C LEU A 64 -0.63 4.55 3.30
N LYS A 65 0.31 5.49 3.09
CA LYS A 65 0.17 6.89 3.51
C LYS A 65 -1.07 7.55 2.89
N CYS A 66 -1.28 7.38 1.58
CA CYS A 66 -2.48 7.88 0.91
C CYS A 66 -3.76 7.28 1.50
N SER A 67 -3.79 5.97 1.74
CA SER A 67 -4.94 5.28 2.35
C SER A 67 -5.28 5.85 3.73
N LEU A 68 -4.26 6.12 4.56
CA LEU A 68 -4.41 6.72 5.90
C LEU A 68 -4.85 8.18 5.86
N ILE A 69 -4.47 8.94 4.83
CA ILE A 69 -4.93 10.32 4.65
C ILE A 69 -6.39 10.32 4.20
N MET A 70 -6.75 9.44 3.26
CA MET A 70 -8.13 9.36 2.76
C MET A 70 -9.10 8.83 3.83
N SER A 71 -8.67 7.95 4.74
CA SER A 71 -9.52 7.47 5.85
C SER A 71 -9.91 8.56 6.86
N GLN A 72 -9.19 9.68 6.88
CA GLN A 72 -9.54 10.85 7.70
C GLN A 72 -10.60 11.74 7.04
N MET A 73 -10.95 11.48 5.79
CA MET A 73 -12.00 12.22 5.06
C MET A 73 -13.35 11.52 5.18
N SER A 74 -14.44 12.27 4.97
CA SER A 74 -15.79 11.71 5.00
C SER A 74 -15.96 10.64 3.90
N PRO A 75 -16.51 9.45 4.21
CA PRO A 75 -16.81 8.43 3.21
C PRO A 75 -17.76 8.90 2.11
N GLY A 76 -18.60 9.91 2.36
CA GLY A 76 -19.43 10.53 1.32
C GLY A 76 -18.62 11.23 0.22
N ILE A 77 -17.40 11.65 0.54
CA ILE A 77 -16.48 12.31 -0.40
C ILE A 77 -15.62 11.26 -1.11
N VAL A 78 -14.85 10.48 -0.33
CA VAL A 78 -13.80 9.59 -0.87
C VAL A 78 -14.24 8.15 -1.08
N GLY A 79 -15.43 7.76 -0.61
CA GLY A 79 -15.88 6.36 -0.59
C GLY A 79 -15.30 5.57 0.58
N GLU A 80 -15.50 4.25 0.55
CA GLU A 80 -15.01 3.35 1.59
C GLU A 80 -13.50 3.10 1.48
N THR A 81 -12.83 3.07 2.62
CA THR A 81 -11.41 2.75 2.70
C THR A 81 -11.15 1.25 2.74
N ALA A 82 -9.87 0.87 2.66
CA ALA A 82 -9.45 -0.50 2.99
C ALA A 82 -9.75 -0.80 4.47
N THR A 83 -9.91 -2.08 4.81
CA THR A 83 -10.09 -2.51 6.20
C THR A 83 -8.77 -2.42 6.96
N ASP A 84 -8.84 -2.37 8.29
CA ASP A 84 -7.66 -2.27 9.14
C ASP A 84 -6.71 -3.46 8.94
N GLU A 85 -7.24 -4.67 8.72
CA GLU A 85 -6.44 -5.87 8.45
C GLU A 85 -5.58 -5.70 7.21
N ARG A 86 -6.13 -5.07 6.17
CA ARG A 86 -5.41 -4.79 4.92
C ARG A 86 -4.32 -3.74 5.12
N LEU A 87 -4.50 -2.79 6.04
CA LEU A 87 -3.46 -1.83 6.40
C LEU A 87 -2.36 -2.50 7.22
N TYR A 88 -2.70 -3.43 8.12
CA TYR A 88 -1.72 -4.22 8.87
C TYR A 88 -0.89 -5.12 7.95
N ASP A 89 -1.49 -5.72 6.93
CA ASP A 89 -0.75 -6.49 5.91
C ASP A 89 0.31 -5.60 5.22
N ALA A 90 -0.03 -4.35 4.88
CA ALA A 90 0.92 -3.40 4.30
C ALA A 90 2.05 -3.03 5.27
N VAL A 91 1.73 -2.81 6.55
CA VAL A 91 2.75 -2.54 7.59
C VAL A 91 3.68 -3.75 7.75
N ASN A 92 3.14 -4.97 7.72
CA ASN A 92 3.93 -6.20 7.79
C ASN A 92 4.92 -6.31 6.63
N VAL A 93 4.51 -5.95 5.41
CA VAL A 93 5.43 -5.86 4.26
C VAL A 93 6.57 -4.88 4.54
N LEU A 94 6.27 -3.68 5.00
CA LEU A 94 7.28 -2.65 5.25
C LEU A 94 8.28 -3.07 6.35
N LEU A 95 7.79 -3.69 7.43
CA LEU A 95 8.64 -4.20 8.51
C LEU A 95 9.51 -5.37 8.03
N TYR A 96 8.96 -6.26 7.20
CA TYR A 96 9.69 -7.39 6.64
C TYR A 96 10.85 -6.96 5.73
N LEU A 97 10.67 -5.89 4.96
CA LEU A 97 11.70 -5.36 4.05
C LEU A 97 12.80 -4.55 4.75
N GLN A 98 12.75 -4.39 6.08
CA GLN A 98 13.78 -3.68 6.82
C GLN A 98 15.12 -4.42 6.76
N VAL A 99 16.11 -3.81 6.11
CA VAL A 99 17.49 -4.27 6.17
C VAL A 99 18.10 -3.81 7.49
N ARG A 100 18.69 -4.73 8.26
CA ARG A 100 19.53 -4.36 9.40
C ARG A 100 20.82 -3.73 8.88
N CYS A 101 20.89 -2.40 8.89
CA CYS A 101 22.16 -1.69 8.87
C CYS A 101 22.84 -1.85 10.24
N ILE A 102 23.30 -3.05 10.57
CA ILE A 102 24.43 -3.15 11.50
C ILE A 102 25.59 -2.58 10.72
N SER A 103 26.04 -1.40 11.14
CA SER A 103 27.30 -0.78 10.75
C SER A 103 28.33 -1.85 10.35
N LYS A 104 28.79 -1.81 9.10
CA LYS A 104 29.92 -2.60 8.59
C LYS A 104 31.27 -2.17 9.24
N TYR A 105 31.26 -1.73 10.51
CA TYR A 105 32.46 -1.39 11.28
C TYR A 105 32.54 -2.21 12.58
N ASN A 106 32.51 -3.54 12.46
CA ASN A 106 32.96 -4.45 13.54
C ASN A 106 33.71 -5.65 12.95
N TYR A 107 34.53 -5.39 11.94
CA TYR A 107 35.60 -6.29 11.49
C TYR A 107 36.85 -5.46 11.13
N LEU A 108 37.41 -4.78 12.14
CA LEU A 108 38.84 -4.52 12.32
C LEU A 108 39.09 -4.39 13.83
#